data_AF-A0AAD1KSE5-F1
#
_entry.id   AF-A0AAD1KSE5-F1
#
_cell.length_a   1.000
_cell.length_b   1.000
_cell.length_c   1.000
_cell.angle_alpha   90.00
_cell.angle_beta   90.00
_cell.angle_gamma   90.00
#
_symmetry.space_group_name_H-M   'P 1'
#
loop_
_entity.id
_entity.type
_entity.pdbx_description
1 polymer ?
#
loop_
_entity_poly.entity_id
_entity_poly.type
_entity_poly.pdbx_seq_one_letter_code
_entity_poly.pdbx_strand_id
1 'polypeptide(L)'
;MTIAVAYKVAANPQDSRVGADGKIDWSRAKLGISEYDPAAIQVARELGNACGDEVVGVSVGTVAATAAREKKVSWLEAWTES
;
A
#
# COMPACT_ATOMS: atom_id res chain seq x y z
N MET A 1 -13.88 5.89 -18.14
CA MET A 1 -13.68 4.48 -17.74
C MET A 1 -13.19 4.45 -16.30
N THR A 2 -13.37 3.35 -15.57
CA THR A 2 -12.81 3.20 -14.21
C THR A 2 -11.71 2.16 -14.24
N ILE A 3 -10.54 2.49 -13.73
CA ILE A 3 -9.38 1.61 -13.64
C ILE A 3 -9.30 1.08 -12.20
N ALA A 4 -9.62 -0.20 -12.01
CA ALA A 4 -9.51 -0.85 -10.71
C ALA A 4 -8.13 -1.51 -10.56
N VAL A 5 -7.46 -1.25 -9.43
CA VAL A 5 -6.17 -1.87 -9.08
C VAL A 5 -6.33 -2.69 -7.82
N ALA A 6 -6.18 -4.00 -7.95
CA ALA A 6 -6.09 -4.89 -6.79
C ALA A 6 -4.68 -4.80 -6.19
N TYR A 7 -4.60 -4.59 -4.88
CA TYR A 7 -3.35 -4.61 -4.14
C TYR A 7 -3.52 -5.36 -2.82
N LYS A 8 -2.43 -5.89 -2.30
CA LYS A 8 -2.37 -6.67 -1.06
C LYS A 8 -1.50 -5.94 -0.04
N VAL A 9 -2.02 -5.83 1.18
CA VAL A 9 -1.22 -5.44 2.33
C VAL A 9 -0.85 -6.70 3.12
N ALA A 10 0.44 -6.94 3.29
CA ALA A 10 0.97 -8.13 3.93
C ALA A 10 2.23 -7.81 4.74
N ALA A 11 2.57 -8.72 5.67
CA ALA A 11 3.84 -8.68 6.37
C ALA A 11 5.00 -8.87 5.38
N ASN A 12 6.02 -8.03 5.46
CA ASN A 12 7.18 -8.12 4.59
C ASN A 12 7.97 -9.42 4.87
N PRO A 13 8.12 -10.34 3.89
CA PRO A 13 8.89 -11.56 4.08
C PRO A 13 10.38 -11.30 4.34
N GLN A 14 10.93 -10.17 3.88
CA GLN A 14 12.33 -9.80 4.14
C GLN A 14 12.62 -9.47 5.60
N ASP A 15 11.58 -9.13 6.37
CA ASP A 15 11.69 -8.87 7.81
C ASP A 15 11.54 -10.16 8.65
N SER A 16 11.19 -11.27 8.01
CA SER A 16 10.96 -12.56 8.67
C SER A 16 12.25 -13.37 8.84
N ARG A 17 12.25 -14.30 9.80
CA ARG A 17 13.38 -15.19 10.05
C ARG A 17 12.91 -16.62 10.30
N VAL A 18 13.72 -17.59 9.91
CA VAL A 18 13.47 -19.00 10.27
C VAL A 18 14.16 -19.29 11.60
N GLY A 19 13.39 -19.75 12.59
CA GLY A 19 13.88 -20.16 13.90
C GLY A 19 14.56 -21.53 13.88
N ALA A 20 15.25 -21.87 14.96
CA ALA A 20 15.90 -23.17 15.11
C ALA A 20 14.92 -24.37 15.12
N ASP A 21 13.64 -24.11 15.39
CA ASP A 21 12.54 -25.08 15.34
C ASP A 21 11.90 -25.19 13.94
N GLY A 22 12.45 -24.48 12.94
CA GLY A 22 11.95 -24.46 11.57
C GLY A 22 10.70 -23.58 11.35
N LYS A 23 10.22 -22.86 12.37
CA LYS A 23 9.09 -21.93 12.21
C LYS A 23 9.55 -20.57 11.73
N ILE A 24 8.65 -19.87 11.04
CA ILE A 24 8.90 -18.49 10.60
C ILE A 24 8.48 -17.54 11.72
N ASP A 25 9.44 -16.75 12.20
CA ASP A 25 9.22 -15.61 13.09
C ASP A 25 8.83 -14.37 12.29
N TRP A 26 7.60 -13.92 12.49
CA TRP A 26 7.01 -12.72 11.88
C TRP A 26 6.94 -11.53 12.84
N SER A 27 7.44 -11.66 14.08
CA SER A 27 7.25 -10.67 15.14
C SER A 27 7.79 -9.27 14.80
N ARG A 28 8.78 -9.19 13.91
CA ARG A 28 9.38 -7.94 13.44
C ARG A 28 8.86 -7.48 12.08
N ALA A 29 8.04 -8.29 11.41
CA ALA A 29 7.61 -8.02 10.06
C ALA A 29 6.56 -6.91 10.03
N LYS A 30 6.87 -5.85 9.27
CA LYS A 30 5.98 -4.72 9.12
C LYS A 30 4.96 -5.00 8.02
N LEU A 31 3.73 -4.55 8.23
CA LEU A 31 2.72 -4.54 7.17
C LEU A 31 3.10 -3.48 6.13
N GLY A 32 3.03 -3.86 4.87
CA GLY A 32 3.23 -2.98 3.72
C GLY A 32 2.51 -3.49 2.49
N ILE A 33 2.44 -2.64 1.46
CA ILE A 33 1.97 -3.06 0.15
C ILE A 33 2.94 -4.13 -0.39
N SER A 34 2.40 -5.21 -0.96
CA SER A 34 3.19 -6.29 -1.55
C SER A 34 4.12 -5.74 -2.63
N GLU A 35 5.29 -6.35 -2.79
CA GLU A 35 6.40 -5.81 -3.60
C GLU A 35 6.05 -5.46 -5.06
N TYR A 36 5.11 -6.18 -5.67
CA TYR A 36 4.71 -5.99 -7.06
C TYR A 36 3.60 -4.94 -7.26
N ASP A 37 2.75 -4.74 -6.26
CA ASP A 37 1.55 -3.91 -6.42
C ASP A 37 1.85 -2.42 -6.65
N PRO A 38 2.96 -1.81 -6.15
CA PRO A 38 3.33 -0.44 -6.49
C PRO A 38 3.49 -0.21 -7.99
N ALA A 39 4.00 -1.18 -8.74
CA ALA A 39 4.13 -1.06 -10.19
C ALA A 39 2.75 -1.02 -10.87
N ALA A 40 1.80 -1.85 -10.42
CA ALA A 40 0.43 -1.84 -10.92
C ALA A 40 -0.30 -0.53 -10.60
N ILE A 41 -0.13 -0.02 -9.38
CA ILE A 41 -0.68 1.27 -8.95
C ILE A 41 -0.11 2.41 -9.79
N GLN A 42 1.19 2.40 -10.06
CA GLN A 42 1.85 3.42 -10.87
C GLN A 42 1.31 3.44 -12.30
N VAL A 43 1.29 2.29 -12.98
CA VAL A 43 0.79 2.18 -14.35
C VAL A 43 -0.68 2.61 -14.46
N ALA A 44 -1.51 2.20 -13.49
CA ALA A 44 -2.91 2.62 -13.45
C ALA A 44 -3.05 4.14 -13.25
N ARG A 45 -2.22 4.76 -12.40
CA ARG A 45 -2.25 6.21 -12.19
C ARG A 45 -1.80 6.98 -13.42
N GLU A 46 -0.75 6.51 -14.10
CA GLU A 46 -0.26 7.10 -15.34
C GLU A 46 -1.34 7.04 -16.44
N LEU A 47 -1.99 5.89 -16.60
CA LEU A 47 -3.09 5.72 -17.55
C LEU A 47 -4.30 6.59 -17.19
N GLY A 48 -4.70 6.61 -15.92
CA GLY A 48 -5.80 7.44 -15.43
C GLY A 48 -5.56 8.93 -15.68
N ASN A 49 -4.33 9.41 -15.47
CA ASN A 49 -3.93 10.78 -15.81
C ASN A 49 -4.03 11.05 -17.31
N ALA A 50 -3.52 10.14 -18.15
CA ALA A 50 -3.49 10.31 -19.60
C ALA A 50 -4.89 10.31 -20.23
N CYS A 51 -5.81 9.53 -19.67
CA CYS A 51 -7.17 9.38 -20.18
C CYS A 51 -8.21 10.25 -19.46
N GLY A 52 -7.85 10.90 -18.34
CA GLY A 52 -8.79 11.60 -17.47
C GLY A 52 -9.75 10.65 -16.74
N ASP A 53 -9.32 9.42 -16.50
CA ASP A 53 -10.11 8.35 -15.92
C ASP A 53 -9.90 8.20 -14.40
N GLU A 54 -10.94 7.74 -13.72
CA GLU A 54 -10.88 7.44 -12.28
C GLU A 54 -10.06 6.16 -12.03
N VAL A 55 -9.23 6.20 -10.98
CA VAL A 55 -8.44 5.05 -10.52
C VAL A 55 -8.87 4.67 -9.11
N VAL A 56 -9.32 3.43 -8.93
CA VAL A 56 -9.81 2.89 -7.66
C VAL A 56 -8.88 1.77 -7.19
N GLY A 57 -8.28 1.94 -6.02
CA GLY A 57 -7.51 0.89 -5.36
C GLY A 57 -8.41 -0.02 -4.52
N VAL A 58 -8.28 -1.34 -4.68
CA VAL A 58 -9.04 -2.35 -3.94
C VAL A 58 -8.09 -3.28 -3.20
N SER A 59 -8.31 -3.43 -1.89
CA SER A 59 -7.59 -4.42 -1.07
C SER A 59 -8.55 -5.13 -0.13
N VAL A 60 -8.21 -6.36 0.24
CA VAL A 60 -8.96 -7.19 1.18
C VAL A 60 -8.01 -7.69 2.25
N GLY A 61 -8.39 -7.51 3.50
CA GLY A 61 -7.56 -7.89 4.64
C GLY A 61 -8.18 -7.51 5.97
N THR A 62 -7.44 -7.76 7.06
CA THR A 62 -7.82 -7.32 8.40
C THR A 62 -7.85 -5.80 8.48
N VAL A 63 -8.48 -5.22 9.52
CA VAL A 63 -8.47 -3.77 9.74
C VAL A 63 -7.03 -3.23 9.78
N ALA A 64 -6.06 -3.96 10.33
CA ALA A 64 -4.67 -3.52 10.32
C ALA A 64 -4.05 -3.49 8.90
N ALA A 65 -4.54 -4.35 7.99
CA ALA A 65 -4.10 -4.41 6.60
C ALA A 65 -4.88 -3.43 5.69
N THR A 66 -6.14 -3.11 6.02
CA THR A 66 -7.04 -2.28 5.19
C THR A 66 -7.28 -0.89 5.75
N ALA A 67 -6.83 -0.59 6.98
CA ALA A 67 -6.81 0.75 7.52
C ALA A 67 -5.79 1.57 6.71
N ALA A 68 -6.31 2.23 5.67
CA ALA A 68 -5.70 3.42 5.13
C ALA A 68 -5.51 4.39 6.30
N ARG A 69 -4.30 4.46 6.85
CA ARG A 69 -3.93 5.63 7.64
C ARG A 69 -3.97 6.79 6.65
N GLU A 70 -5.04 7.56 6.68
CA GLU A 70 -4.96 8.97 6.30
C GLU A 70 -3.92 9.60 7.22
N LYS A 71 -2.65 9.60 6.79
CA LYS A 71 -1.69 10.55 7.34
C LYS A 71 -2.09 11.88 6.71
N LYS A 72 -2.87 12.67 7.45
CA LYS A 72 -2.98 14.11 7.19
C LYS A 72 -1.55 14.65 7.11
N VAL A 73 -1.10 15.07 5.93
CA VAL A 73 0.23 15.64 5.73
C VAL A 73 0.16 17.09 6.22
N SER A 74 0.46 17.31 7.51
CA SER A 74 0.31 18.62 8.16
C SER A 74 1.20 19.72 7.57
N TRP A 75 2.17 19.38 6.72
CA TRP A 75 3.07 20.36 6.11
C TRP A 75 2.46 21.12 4.93
N LEU A 76 1.36 20.64 4.33
CA LEU A 76 0.68 21.32 3.23
C LEU A 76 -0.24 22.47 3.70
N GLU A 77 -0.79 22.38 4.92
CA GLU A 77 -1.60 23.47 5.54
C GLU A 77 -0.70 24.67 5.94
N ALA A 78 0.60 24.44 6.19
CA ALA A 78 1.54 25.52 6.57
C ALA A 78 2.01 26.41 5.41
N TRP A 79 1.84 25.99 4.15
CA TRP A 79 2.26 26.75 2.97
C TRP A 79 1.13 27.55 2.31
N THR A 80 -0.12 27.34 2.73
CA THR A 80 -1.29 28.02 2.16
C THR A 80 -1.78 29.21 2.97
N GLU A 81 -1.20 29.44 4.15
CA GLU A 81 -1.52 30.57 5.05
C GLU A 81 -0.40 31.62 5.14
N SER A 82 0.53 31.69 4.17
CA SER A 82 1.63 32.68 4.11
C SER A 82 1.70 33.42 2.79
#